data_AF-A0A7V3D2Y3-F1
#
_entry.id   AF-A0A7V3D2Y3-F1
#
_cell.length_a   1.000
_cell.length_b   1.000
_cell.length_c   1.000
_cell.angle_alpha   90.00
_cell.angle_beta   90.00
_cell.angle_gamma   90.00
#
_symmetry.space_group_name_H-M   'P 1'
#
loop_
_entity.id
_entity.type
_entity.pdbx_description
1 polymer ?
#
loop_
_entity_poly.entity_id
_entity_poly.type
_entity_poly.pdbx_seq_one_letter_code
_entity_poly.pdbx_strand_id
1 'polypeptide(L)'
;MRLTIPELSLVVLIGPSGAGKSTFARTHFKPTEVLSSDFCRGLVRDDESDQSATADAFAVLHFITARRLAAGRLTVIDATNVQPESRKPLVDLARQYHCLPVAIVLDLPEKLCQERNQGRPE
;
A
#
# COMPACT_ATOMS: atom_id res chain seq x y z
N MET A 1 -16.55 14.12 1.62
CA MET A 1 -15.65 14.23 0.44
C MET A 1 -15.91 13.04 -0.47
N ARG A 2 -15.97 13.23 -1.80
CA ARG A 2 -16.12 12.14 -2.78
C ARG A 2 -14.85 12.04 -3.62
N LEU A 3 -14.20 10.89 -3.59
CA LEU A 3 -13.05 10.59 -4.45
C LEU A 3 -13.53 9.65 -5.57
N THR A 4 -13.30 10.02 -6.82
CA THR A 4 -13.63 9.19 -7.97
C THR A 4 -12.36 8.51 -8.46
N ILE A 5 -12.36 7.18 -8.50
CA ILE A 5 -11.26 6.37 -9.04
C ILE A 5 -11.75 5.57 -10.25
N PRO A 6 -10.92 5.41 -11.29
CA PRO A 6 -11.21 4.49 -12.39
C PRO A 6 -11.34 3.06 -11.89
N GLU A 7 -12.21 2.26 -12.52
CA GLU A 7 -12.38 0.84 -12.19
C GLU A 7 -11.07 0.05 -12.33
N LEU A 8 -10.25 0.37 -13.34
CA LEU A 8 -8.92 -0.19 -13.50
C LEU A 8 -7.85 0.83 -13.05
N SER A 9 -7.48 0.75 -11.78
CA SER A 9 -6.48 1.62 -11.17
C SER A 9 -5.54 0.89 -10.24
N LEU A 10 -4.31 1.41 -10.15
CA LEU A 10 -3.38 1.09 -9.07
C LEU A 10 -3.45 2.23 -8.06
N VAL A 11 -4.14 2.00 -6.95
CA VAL A 11 -4.25 2.97 -5.87
C VAL A 11 -3.05 2.81 -4.94
N VAL A 12 -2.32 3.89 -4.69
CA VAL A 12 -1.16 3.94 -3.81
C VAL A 12 -1.53 4.80 -2.60
N LEU A 13 -1.63 4.17 -1.42
CA LEU A 13 -1.81 4.90 -0.18
C LEU A 13 -0.49 5.51 0.25
N ILE A 14 -0.48 6.79 0.64
CA ILE A 14 0.71 7.53 1.03
C ILE A 14 0.47 8.14 2.40
N GLY A 15 1.37 7.87 3.35
CA GLY A 15 1.33 8.48 4.69
C GLY A 15 2.21 7.75 5.70
N PRO A 16 2.58 8.40 6.81
CA PRO A 16 3.43 7.82 7.83
C PRO A 16 2.76 6.63 8.55
N SER A 17 3.52 5.88 9.36
CA SER A 17 2.92 4.94 10.31
C SER A 17 1.94 5.69 11.23
N GLY A 18 0.87 5.03 11.67
CA GLY A 18 -0.18 5.66 12.48
C GLY A 18 -1.15 6.56 11.71
N ALA A 19 -0.90 6.88 10.43
CA ALA A 19 -1.83 7.69 9.61
C ALA A 19 -3.19 7.00 9.35
N GLY A 20 -3.28 5.68 9.55
CA GLY A 20 -4.54 4.93 9.37
C GLY A 20 -4.75 4.36 7.96
N LYS A 21 -3.67 4.18 7.18
CA LYS A 21 -3.72 3.63 5.80
C LYS A 21 -4.44 2.28 5.73
N SER A 22 -4.03 1.30 6.53
CA SER A 22 -4.66 -0.03 6.56
C SER A 22 -6.12 0.02 6.99
N THR A 23 -6.47 0.92 7.92
CA THR A 23 -7.86 1.15 8.31
C THR A 23 -8.66 1.72 7.14
N PHE A 24 -8.15 2.76 6.49
CA PHE A 24 -8.76 3.35 5.28
C PHE A 24 -8.94 2.30 4.17
N ALA A 25 -7.90 1.49 3.91
CA ALA A 25 -7.92 0.43 2.91
C ALA A 25 -9.05 -0.58 3.17
N ARG A 26 -9.13 -1.10 4.40
CA ARG A 26 -10.15 -2.08 4.81
C ARG A 26 -11.57 -1.51 4.83
N THR A 27 -11.73 -0.23 5.09
CA THR A 27 -13.04 0.42 5.08
C THR A 27 -13.58 0.63 3.67
N HIS A 28 -12.71 0.85 2.68
CA HIS A 28 -13.13 1.32 1.35
C HIS A 28 -12.90 0.33 0.20
N PHE A 29 -12.09 -0.70 0.40
CA PHE A 29 -11.74 -1.68 -0.63
C PHE A 29 -11.95 -3.10 -0.14
N LYS A 30 -12.09 -4.04 -1.07
CA LYS A 30 -12.21 -5.46 -0.69
C LYS A 30 -10.89 -5.95 -0.09
N PRO A 31 -10.92 -6.91 0.86
CA PRO A 31 -9.71 -7.48 1.43
C PRO A 31 -8.72 -8.00 0.37
N THR A 32 -9.23 -8.56 -0.72
CA THR A 32 -8.41 -9.09 -1.82
C THR A 32 -7.90 -8.02 -2.79
N GLU A 33 -8.38 -6.78 -2.70
CA GLU A 33 -7.88 -5.65 -3.50
C GLU A 33 -6.68 -4.97 -2.83
N VAL A 34 -6.48 -5.17 -1.53
CA VAL A 34 -5.44 -4.52 -0.73
C VAL A 34 -4.22 -5.43 -0.59
N LEU A 35 -3.05 -4.94 -0.98
CA LEU A 35 -1.75 -5.57 -0.78
C LEU A 35 -0.94 -4.75 0.22
N SER A 36 -0.66 -5.35 1.38
CA SER A 36 0.14 -4.74 2.44
C SER A 36 1.60 -5.18 2.37
N SER A 37 2.54 -4.24 2.52
CA SER A 37 3.96 -4.57 2.64
C SER A 37 4.27 -5.35 3.92
N ASP A 38 3.58 -5.02 5.02
CA ASP A 38 3.78 -5.67 6.31
C ASP A 38 3.28 -7.13 6.23
N PHE A 39 2.14 -7.37 5.60
CA PHE A 39 1.66 -8.75 5.34
C PHE A 39 2.63 -9.53 4.44
N CYS A 40 3.14 -8.90 3.37
CA CYS A 40 4.13 -9.55 2.50
C CYS A 40 5.43 -9.89 3.26
N ARG A 41 5.81 -9.08 4.26
CA ARG A 41 6.96 -9.35 5.12
C ARG A 41 6.70 -10.55 6.04
N GLY A 42 5.51 -10.63 6.63
CA GLY A 42 5.06 -11.82 7.37
C GLY A 42 5.11 -13.10 6.51
N LEU A 43 4.73 -13.03 5.23
CA LEU A 43 4.79 -14.19 4.32
C LEU A 43 6.21 -14.72 4.06
N VAL A 44 7.24 -13.87 4.14
CA VAL A 44 8.63 -14.27 3.82
C VAL A 44 9.47 -14.55 5.07
N ARG A 45 9.04 -14.11 6.25
CA ARG A 45 9.80 -14.21 7.51
C ARG A 45 9.03 -14.63 8.75
N ASP A 46 7.74 -14.88 8.62
CA ASP A 46 6.83 -15.12 9.74
C ASP A 46 6.75 -13.94 10.75
N ASP A 47 7.24 -12.75 10.37
CA ASP A 47 7.25 -11.53 11.18
C ASP A 47 6.96 -10.28 10.30
N GLU A 48 5.83 -9.61 10.53
CA GLU A 48 5.42 -8.40 9.81
C GLU A 48 6.26 -7.15 10.17
N SER A 49 7.08 -7.23 11.21
CA SER A 49 7.92 -6.13 11.72
C SER A 49 9.39 -6.22 11.31
N ASP A 50 9.87 -7.39 10.83
CA ASP A 50 11.26 -7.65 10.44
C ASP A 50 11.74 -6.80 9.24
N GLN A 51 12.34 -5.64 9.53
CA GLN A 51 12.82 -4.73 8.48
C GLN A 51 13.92 -5.34 7.60
N SER A 52 14.60 -6.43 8.03
CA SER A 52 15.61 -7.11 7.21
C SER A 52 15.03 -7.73 5.93
N ALA A 53 13.74 -8.07 5.94
CA ALA A 53 13.05 -8.65 4.79
C ALA A 53 12.27 -7.64 3.93
N THR A 54 12.56 -6.35 4.07
CA THR A 54 11.88 -5.32 3.28
C THR A 54 12.03 -5.55 1.77
N ALA A 55 13.23 -5.93 1.29
CA ALA A 55 13.44 -6.18 -0.13
C ALA A 55 12.58 -7.35 -0.64
N ASP A 56 12.56 -8.47 0.09
CA ASP A 56 11.78 -9.66 -0.27
C ASP A 56 10.27 -9.40 -0.19
N ALA A 57 9.81 -8.68 0.85
CA ALA A 57 8.43 -8.26 1.00
C ALA A 57 7.94 -7.42 -0.20
N PHE A 58 8.74 -6.45 -0.64
CA PHE A 58 8.41 -5.64 -1.81
C PHE A 58 8.49 -6.43 -3.12
N ALA A 59 9.39 -7.41 -3.25
CA ALA A 59 9.44 -8.30 -4.40
C ALA A 59 8.13 -9.11 -4.55
N VAL A 60 7.63 -9.68 -3.45
CA VAL A 60 6.32 -10.38 -3.41
C VAL A 60 5.19 -9.42 -3.74
N LEU A 61 5.16 -8.24 -3.11
CA LEU A 61 4.12 -7.23 -3.33
C LEU A 61 4.05 -6.80 -4.80
N HIS A 62 5.20 -6.49 -5.42
CA HIS A 62 5.27 -6.10 -6.82
C HIS A 62 4.84 -7.24 -7.76
N PHE A 63 5.24 -8.48 -7.46
CA PHE A 63 4.82 -9.65 -8.23
C PHE A 63 3.30 -9.81 -8.23
N ILE A 64 2.66 -9.80 -7.04
CA ILE A 64 1.21 -9.93 -6.93
C ILE A 64 0.51 -8.75 -7.61
N THR A 65 1.02 -7.54 -7.43
CA THR A 65 0.50 -6.33 -8.09
C THR A 65 0.48 -6.51 -9.61
N ALA A 66 1.60 -6.94 -10.21
CA ALA A 66 1.70 -7.19 -11.64
C ALA A 66 0.67 -8.22 -12.13
N ARG A 67 0.51 -9.33 -11.39
CA ARG A 67 -0.48 -10.37 -11.74
C ARG A 67 -1.92 -9.87 -11.68
N ARG A 68 -2.25 -9.01 -10.72
CA ARG A 68 -3.58 -8.41 -10.58
C ARG A 68 -3.87 -7.41 -11.69
N LEU A 69 -2.92 -6.51 -11.98
CA LEU A 69 -3.07 -5.51 -13.04
C LEU A 69 -3.18 -6.18 -14.42
N ALA A 70 -2.38 -7.22 -14.68
CA ALA A 70 -2.50 -8.04 -15.90
C ALA A 70 -3.90 -8.66 -16.07
N ALA A 71 -4.58 -8.98 -14.96
CA ALA A 71 -5.92 -9.54 -14.95
C ALA A 71 -7.03 -8.47 -14.90
N GLY A 72 -6.70 -7.19 -15.10
CA GLY A 72 -7.67 -6.09 -15.06
C GLY A 72 -8.29 -5.85 -13.68
N ARG A 73 -7.55 -6.14 -12.60
CA ARG A 73 -8.06 -6.02 -11.23
C ARG A 73 -7.51 -4.76 -10.54
N LEU A 74 -8.42 -3.93 -10.03
CA LEU A 74 -8.09 -2.84 -9.12
C LEU A 74 -7.20 -3.34 -7.98
N THR A 75 -6.13 -2.62 -7.70
CA THR A 75 -5.16 -3.01 -6.67
C THR A 75 -4.79 -1.79 -5.84
N VAL A 76 -4.78 -1.97 -4.52
CA VAL A 76 -4.45 -0.95 -3.54
C VAL A 76 -3.16 -1.36 -2.84
N ILE A 77 -2.16 -0.48 -2.84
CA ILE A 77 -0.91 -0.68 -2.13
C ILE A 77 -0.99 0.00 -0.77
N ASP A 78 -1.03 -0.80 0.29
CA ASP A 78 -0.95 -0.37 1.68
C ASP A 78 0.50 -0.48 2.17
N ALA A 79 1.25 0.60 1.95
CA ALA A 79 2.59 0.82 2.46
C ALA A 79 2.75 2.32 2.76
N THR A 80 3.86 2.73 3.37
CA THR A 80 4.07 4.16 3.68
C THR A 80 4.16 5.03 2.43
N ASN A 81 4.90 4.57 1.41
CA ASN A 81 5.05 5.21 0.09
C ASN A 81 5.44 6.70 0.13
N VAL A 82 6.07 7.16 1.22
CA VAL A 82 6.47 8.57 1.42
C VAL A 82 7.70 8.94 0.58
N GLN A 83 8.58 7.97 0.29
CA GLN A 83 9.77 8.16 -0.53
C GLN A 83 9.44 8.02 -2.03
N PRO A 84 9.93 8.93 -2.90
CA PRO A 84 9.79 8.82 -4.35
C PRO A 84 10.26 7.47 -4.91
N GLU A 85 11.34 6.92 -4.36
CA GLU A 85 11.98 5.68 -4.77
C GLU A 85 11.06 4.47 -4.53
N SER A 86 10.27 4.49 -3.45
CA SER A 86 9.25 3.47 -3.19
C SER A 86 8.08 3.56 -4.17
N ARG A 87 7.75 4.76 -4.67
CA ARG A 87 6.62 4.97 -5.59
C ARG A 87 6.96 4.67 -7.04
N LYS A 88 8.22 4.90 -7.45
CA LYS A 88 8.64 4.75 -8.84
C LYS A 88 8.30 3.38 -9.44
N PRO A 89 8.64 2.23 -8.79
CA PRO A 89 8.28 0.91 -9.31
C PRO A 89 6.78 0.70 -9.47
N LEU A 90 5.96 1.27 -8.57
CA LEU A 90 4.50 1.17 -8.64
C LEU A 90 3.93 1.93 -9.83
N VAL A 91 4.44 3.14 -10.08
CA VAL A 91 4.06 3.93 -11.27
C VAL A 91 4.48 3.22 -12.55
N ASP A 92 5.66 2.63 -12.58
CA ASP A 92 6.16 1.89 -13.73
C ASP A 92 5.32 0.62 -14.00
N LEU A 93 4.91 -0.10 -12.96
CA LEU A 93 3.97 -1.23 -13.07
C LEU A 93 2.60 -0.78 -13.61
N ALA A 94 2.04 0.32 -13.10
CA ALA A 94 0.76 0.83 -13.60
C ALA A 94 0.84 1.15 -15.10
N ARG A 95 1.94 1.79 -15.55
CA ARG A 95 2.19 2.08 -16.96
C ARG A 95 2.33 0.81 -17.80
N GLN A 96 3.10 -0.18 -17.31
CA GLN A 96 3.31 -1.45 -18.01
C GLN A 96 1.99 -2.16 -18.35
N TYR A 97 1.00 -2.05 -17.47
CA TYR A 97 -0.31 -2.69 -17.63
C TYR A 97 -1.41 -1.71 -18.05
N HIS A 98 -1.06 -0.52 -18.55
CA HIS A 98 -2.01 0.50 -19.01
C HIS A 98 -3.09 0.88 -17.97
N CYS A 99 -2.73 0.81 -16.69
CA CYS A 99 -3.58 1.17 -15.57
C CYS A 99 -3.29 2.60 -15.12
N LEU A 100 -4.30 3.30 -14.60
CA LEU A 100 -4.11 4.65 -14.05
C LEU A 100 -3.56 4.56 -12.61
N PRO A 101 -2.38 5.13 -12.32
CA PRO A 101 -1.89 5.24 -10.95
C PRO A 101 -2.65 6.36 -10.23
N VAL A 102 -3.20 6.05 -9.05
CA VAL A 102 -3.95 6.99 -8.20
C VAL A 102 -3.25 7.11 -6.86
N ALA A 103 -2.94 8.33 -6.41
CA ALA A 103 -2.37 8.56 -5.09
C ALA A 103 -3.46 9.03 -4.10
N ILE A 104 -3.55 8.38 -2.95
CA ILE A 104 -4.36 8.86 -1.82
C ILE A 104 -3.41 9.19 -0.67
N VAL A 105 -3.27 10.48 -0.39
CA VAL A 105 -2.38 10.98 0.68
C VAL A 105 -3.18 11.18 1.96
N LEU A 106 -2.76 10.51 3.02
CA LEU A 106 -3.29 10.70 4.37
C LEU A 106 -2.42 11.74 5.08
N ASP A 107 -2.69 13.02 4.77
CA ASP A 107 -2.00 14.17 5.33
C ASP A 107 -2.60 14.56 6.69
N LEU A 108 -2.13 13.90 7.74
CA LEU A 108 -2.58 14.09 9.11
C LEU A 108 -1.46 14.72 9.95
N PRO A 109 -1.80 15.49 11.01
CA PRO A 109 -0.81 16.03 11.93
C PRO A 109 0.09 14.94 12.50
N GLU A 110 1.40 15.22 12.56
CA GLU A 110 2.41 14.29 13.08
C GLU A 110 2.05 13.78 14.47
N LYS A 111 1.66 14.68 15.38
CA LYS A 111 1.27 14.36 16.75
C LYS A 111 0.18 13.29 16.80
N LEU A 112 -0.84 13.41 15.95
CA LEU A 112 -1.93 12.44 15.88
C LEU A 112 -1.44 11.07 15.39
N CYS A 113 -0.51 11.05 14.43
CA CYS A 113 0.07 9.80 13.93
C CYS A 113 0.91 9.11 15.00
N GLN A 114 1.69 9.87 15.78
CA GLN A 114 2.47 9.35 16.90
C GLN A 114 1.57 8.80 18.01
N GLU A 115 0.55 9.56 18.45
CA GLU A 115 -0.43 9.14 19.46
C GLU A 115 -1.09 7.80 19.06
N ARG A 116 -1.49 7.66 17.80
CA ARG A 116 -2.06 6.40 17.28
C ARG A 116 -1.06 5.26 17.21
N ASN A 117 0.20 5.55 16.89
CA ASN A 117 1.23 4.52 16.78
C ASN A 117 1.61 3.97 18.17
N GLN A 118 1.63 4.81 19.21
CA GLN A 118 1.87 4.39 20.60
C GLN A 118 0.77 3.48 21.15
N GLY A 119 -0.47 3.64 20.67
CA GLY A 119 -1.61 2.81 21.09
C GLY A 119 -1.76 1.49 20.32
N ARG A 120 -0.84 1.15 19.41
CA ARG A 120 -0.88 -0.14 18.70
C ARG A 120 -0.43 -1.27 19.65
N PRO A 121 -1.17 -2.38 19.74
CA PRO A 121 -0.67 -3.58 20.41
C PRO A 121 0.57 -4.10 19.65
N GLU A 122 1.55 -4.62 20.39
CA GLU A 122 2.71 -5.33 19.84
C GLU A 122 2.30 -6.56 19.04
#